data_AF-A0A2G4R6Y1-F1
#
_entry.id   AF-A0A2G4R6Y1-F1
#
_cell.length_a   1.000
_cell.length_b   1.000
_cell.length_c   1.000
_cell.angle_alpha   90.00
_cell.angle_beta   90.00
_cell.angle_gamma   90.00
#
_symmetry.space_group_name_H-M   'P 1'
#
loop_
_entity.id
_entity.type
_entity.pdbx_description
1 polymer ?
#
loop_
_entity_poly.entity_id
_entity_poly.type
_entity_poly.pdbx_seq_one_letter_code
_entity_poly.pdbx_strand_id
1 'polypeptide(L)'
;MINASYINNPYKNGYSIQKSNQSQAVDKESFFTNDFNEAAKIPKDYKIDATQMQTLIKNLSQNKHFDTIDFTKTLENAYKVFSNLMQFSKNELPLGFEMDKNSFEILKIYDNAQDLENNFLNENNSYKGSKVVINLKDLNSKDKSFMNFANVVFNQFGGGYLIEGQSNISGKLMGFDKNMDKNQIQDLNDFIKNNSFIANGSMEKLMEALDLFSSNLSIEEFKQKWLNLTTNLEPSNKTIEQIAREDLKAKEEQKPFAPIQSESQNKETYKDDNAKNELLKKLLENKFGK
;
A
#
# COMPACT_ATOMS: atom_id res chain seq x y z
N MET A 1 -34.72 1.23 0.17
CA MET A 1 -33.85 2.15 -0.59
C MET A 1 -32.75 2.61 0.34
N ILE A 2 -31.51 2.17 0.11
CA ILE A 2 -30.35 2.68 0.85
C ILE A 2 -29.39 3.27 -0.19
N ASN A 3 -29.24 4.59 -0.12
CA ASN A 3 -28.25 5.36 -0.86
C ASN A 3 -26.86 5.01 -0.30
N ALA A 4 -26.06 4.27 -1.06
CA ALA A 4 -24.65 4.06 -0.74
C ALA A 4 -23.81 5.13 -1.46
N SER A 5 -23.73 6.28 -0.79
CA SER A 5 -22.82 7.39 -1.05
C SER A 5 -21.38 6.93 -1.30
N TYR A 6 -20.66 7.77 -2.05
CA TYR A 6 -19.23 7.71 -2.36
C TYR A 6 -18.40 7.22 -1.17
N ILE A 7 -17.54 6.22 -1.39
CA ILE A 7 -16.50 5.86 -0.43
C ILE A 7 -15.42 6.93 -0.59
N ASN A 8 -15.54 8.02 0.16
CA ASN A 8 -14.47 8.99 0.31
C ASN A 8 -13.45 8.43 1.29
N ASN A 9 -12.26 8.16 0.79
CA ASN A 9 -11.06 7.94 1.60
C ASN A 9 -10.70 9.28 2.28
N PRO A 10 -10.47 9.33 3.61
CA PRO A 10 -10.05 10.55 4.29
C PRO A 10 -8.67 11.07 3.85
N TYR A 11 -7.93 10.32 3.02
CA TYR A 11 -6.70 10.77 2.38
C TYR A 11 -6.91 10.91 0.86
N LYS A 12 -7.45 12.08 0.48
CA LYS A 12 -7.58 12.64 -0.87
C LYS A 12 -8.62 12.02 -1.81
N ASN A 13 -9.50 12.91 -2.29
CA ASN A 13 -10.44 12.71 -3.39
C ASN A 13 -9.69 12.25 -4.65
N GLY A 14 -9.95 11.04 -5.17
CA GLY A 14 -9.37 10.64 -6.45
C GLY A 14 -9.61 9.20 -6.90
N TYR A 15 -9.76 8.24 -5.98
CA TYR A 15 -10.00 6.85 -6.38
C TYR A 15 -11.47 6.66 -6.75
N SER A 16 -11.74 6.52 -8.05
CA SER A 16 -13.04 6.07 -8.52
C SER A 16 -12.96 4.58 -8.85
N ILE A 17 -13.44 3.74 -7.94
CA ILE A 17 -13.84 2.39 -8.32
C ILE A 17 -15.06 2.59 -9.21
N GLN A 18 -15.01 2.13 -10.47
CA GLN A 18 -16.26 1.94 -11.20
C GLN A 18 -17.03 0.86 -10.44
N LYS A 19 -18.00 1.29 -9.61
CA LYS A 19 -18.95 0.39 -8.96
C LYS A 19 -19.66 -0.34 -10.09
N SER A 20 -19.33 -1.60 -10.30
CA SER A 20 -20.30 -2.52 -10.86
C SER A 20 -21.52 -2.51 -9.93
N ASN A 21 -22.72 -2.61 -10.49
CA ASN A 21 -24.00 -2.61 -9.76
C ASN A 21 -24.18 -3.88 -8.89
N GLN A 22 -23.21 -4.22 -8.04
CA GLN A 22 -23.04 -5.52 -7.38
C GLN A 22 -23.80 -5.67 -6.06
N SER A 23 -24.47 -4.64 -5.55
CA SER A 23 -25.29 -4.76 -4.33
C SER A 23 -26.52 -5.67 -4.49
N GLN A 24 -26.76 -6.23 -5.68
CA GLN A 24 -27.83 -7.19 -5.97
C GLN A 24 -27.32 -8.62 -6.25
N ALA A 25 -26.00 -8.86 -6.18
CA ALA A 25 -25.39 -10.10 -6.63
C ALA A 25 -25.07 -11.07 -5.48
N VAL A 26 -25.80 -11.06 -4.37
CA VAL A 26 -25.54 -11.94 -3.22
C VAL A 26 -26.80 -12.75 -2.88
N ASP A 27 -26.64 -14.06 -2.67
CA ASP A 27 -27.73 -14.96 -2.30
C ASP A 27 -28.08 -14.89 -0.79
N LYS A 28 -29.05 -15.71 -0.37
CA LYS A 28 -29.53 -15.74 1.02
C LYS A 28 -28.47 -16.23 2.02
N GLU A 29 -27.44 -16.91 1.54
CA GLU A 29 -26.34 -17.45 2.33
C GLU A 29 -25.11 -16.53 2.33
N SER A 30 -25.25 -15.30 1.78
CA SER A 30 -24.17 -14.32 1.66
C SER A 30 -23.06 -14.73 0.67
N PHE A 31 -23.37 -15.53 -0.35
CA PHE A 31 -22.46 -15.83 -1.46
C PHE A 31 -22.80 -15.04 -2.71
N PHE A 32 -21.80 -14.69 -3.51
CA PHE A 32 -22.03 -14.05 -4.80
C PHE A 32 -22.79 -14.96 -5.78
N THR A 33 -23.71 -14.39 -6.57
CA THR A 33 -24.53 -15.13 -7.53
C THR A 33 -23.72 -15.61 -8.74
N ASN A 34 -24.21 -16.66 -9.40
CA ASN A 34 -23.59 -17.23 -10.60
C ASN A 34 -23.35 -16.21 -11.72
N ASP A 35 -24.16 -15.15 -11.79
CA ASP A 35 -24.04 -14.08 -12.79
C ASP A 35 -22.71 -13.32 -12.64
N PHE A 36 -22.26 -13.11 -11.38
CA PHE A 36 -20.96 -12.49 -11.14
C PHE A 36 -19.82 -13.40 -11.58
N ASN A 37 -19.89 -14.69 -11.25
CA ASN A 37 -18.89 -15.67 -11.68
C ASN A 37 -18.80 -15.72 -13.20
N GLU A 38 -19.94 -15.71 -13.90
CA GLU A 38 -19.98 -15.68 -15.36
C GLU A 38 -19.31 -14.42 -15.93
N ALA A 39 -19.60 -13.24 -15.37
CA ALA A 39 -18.97 -11.98 -15.78
C ALA A 39 -17.44 -11.99 -15.56
N ALA A 40 -16.97 -12.57 -14.45
CA ALA A 40 -15.56 -12.73 -14.13
C ALA A 40 -14.90 -13.97 -14.78
N LYS A 41 -15.66 -14.76 -15.57
CA LYS A 41 -15.24 -16.04 -16.16
C LYS A 41 -14.68 -17.04 -15.15
N ILE A 42 -15.25 -17.03 -13.96
CA ILE A 42 -15.03 -18.02 -12.90
C ILE A 42 -16.10 -19.12 -13.08
N PRO A 43 -15.79 -20.41 -12.86
CA PRO A 43 -16.79 -21.47 -12.91
C PRO A 43 -17.95 -21.20 -11.95
N LYS A 44 -19.16 -21.56 -12.41
CA LYS A 44 -20.41 -21.24 -11.69
C LYS A 44 -20.53 -21.95 -10.34
N ASP A 45 -19.80 -23.04 -10.14
CA ASP A 45 -19.76 -23.83 -8.91
C ASP A 45 -18.81 -23.26 -7.84
N TYR A 46 -18.00 -22.25 -8.17
CA TYR A 46 -17.19 -21.55 -7.17
C TYR A 46 -18.07 -20.69 -6.25
N LYS A 47 -18.05 -21.02 -4.96
CA LYS A 47 -18.69 -20.20 -3.92
C LYS A 47 -17.74 -19.09 -3.47
N ILE A 48 -18.14 -17.84 -3.68
CA ILE A 48 -17.40 -16.67 -3.22
C ILE A 48 -18.15 -16.03 -2.07
N ASP A 49 -17.57 -16.11 -0.86
CA ASP A 49 -18.13 -15.48 0.33
C ASP A 49 -18.11 -13.95 0.21
N ALA A 50 -19.23 -13.31 0.54
CA ALA A 50 -19.35 -11.87 0.36
C ALA A 50 -18.44 -11.06 1.28
N THR A 51 -18.10 -11.57 2.46
CA THR A 51 -17.17 -10.91 3.39
C THR A 51 -15.75 -10.93 2.86
N GLN A 52 -15.31 -12.07 2.30
CA GLN A 52 -14.03 -12.19 1.61
C GLN A 52 -13.95 -11.23 0.42
N MET A 53 -15.03 -11.12 -0.35
CA MET A 53 -15.11 -10.19 -1.47
C MET A 53 -15.05 -8.72 -1.03
N GLN A 54 -15.82 -8.34 -0.01
CA GLN A 54 -15.79 -6.98 0.53
C GLN A 54 -14.40 -6.60 1.04
N THR A 55 -13.71 -7.54 1.70
CA THR A 55 -12.33 -7.36 2.14
C THR A 55 -11.40 -7.12 0.96
N LEU A 56 -11.52 -7.95 -0.09
CA LEU A 56 -10.72 -7.80 -1.31
C LEU A 56 -10.97 -6.44 -1.99
N ILE A 57 -12.22 -6.04 -2.16
CA ILE A 57 -12.60 -4.73 -2.75
C ILE A 57 -12.01 -3.59 -1.94
N LYS A 58 -12.12 -3.65 -0.60
CA LYS A 58 -11.54 -2.64 0.29
C LYS A 58 -10.03 -2.54 0.12
N ASN A 59 -9.32 -3.67 0.06
CA ASN A 59 -7.86 -3.68 -0.12
C ASN A 59 -7.46 -3.09 -1.49
N LEU A 60 -8.13 -3.51 -2.55
CA LEU A 60 -7.89 -2.97 -3.89
C LEU A 60 -8.20 -1.46 -3.99
N SER A 61 -9.25 -0.99 -3.32
CA SER A 61 -9.58 0.44 -3.29
C SER A 61 -8.54 1.32 -2.59
N GLN A 62 -7.68 0.72 -1.77
CA GLN A 62 -6.59 1.38 -1.08
C GLN A 62 -5.27 1.32 -1.87
N ASN A 63 -5.26 0.69 -3.04
CA ASN A 63 -4.08 0.60 -3.88
C ASN A 63 -3.67 1.99 -4.38
N LYS A 64 -2.42 2.37 -4.12
CA LYS A 64 -1.89 3.71 -4.42
C LYS A 64 -1.35 3.87 -5.84
N HIS A 65 -1.39 2.83 -6.66
CA HIS A 65 -0.78 2.79 -7.99
C HIS A 65 -1.81 2.90 -9.12
N PHE A 66 -3.10 2.90 -8.79
CA PHE A 66 -4.20 2.89 -9.76
C PHE A 66 -5.26 3.91 -9.40
N ASP A 67 -5.61 4.80 -10.32
CA ASP A 67 -6.70 5.77 -10.14
C ASP A 67 -8.08 5.11 -10.27
N THR A 68 -8.15 4.11 -11.14
CA THR A 68 -9.35 3.30 -11.38
C THR A 68 -8.98 1.82 -11.47
N ILE A 69 -9.90 0.96 -11.06
CA ILE A 69 -9.76 -0.49 -11.12
C ILE A 69 -11.06 -1.09 -11.70
N ASP A 70 -10.95 -1.86 -12.77
CA ASP A 70 -11.98 -2.77 -13.23
C ASP A 70 -11.90 -4.05 -12.39
N PHE A 71 -12.76 -4.14 -11.39
CA PHE A 71 -12.77 -5.24 -10.44
C PHE A 71 -13.06 -6.59 -11.11
N THR A 72 -13.98 -6.62 -12.06
CA THR A 72 -14.39 -7.86 -12.73
C THR A 72 -13.24 -8.41 -13.55
N LYS A 73 -12.57 -7.55 -14.32
CA LYS A 73 -11.43 -7.96 -15.14
C LYS A 73 -10.20 -8.31 -14.32
N THR A 74 -9.98 -7.57 -13.23
CA THR A 74 -8.94 -7.86 -12.24
C THR A 74 -9.12 -9.25 -11.63
N LEU A 75 -10.34 -9.61 -11.25
CA LEU A 75 -10.64 -10.94 -10.70
C LEU A 75 -10.57 -12.04 -11.78
N GLU A 76 -11.00 -11.76 -13.01
CA GLU A 76 -10.80 -12.66 -14.17
C GLU A 76 -9.31 -12.98 -14.36
N ASN A 77 -8.43 -11.97 -14.31
CA ASN A 77 -6.98 -12.16 -14.45
C ASN A 77 -6.41 -13.01 -13.32
N ALA A 78 -6.79 -12.73 -12.06
CA ALA A 78 -6.37 -13.55 -10.93
C ALA A 78 -6.85 -15.00 -11.05
N TYR A 79 -8.09 -15.23 -11.52
CA TYR A 79 -8.61 -16.57 -11.70
C TYR A 79 -7.88 -17.34 -12.81
N LYS A 80 -7.51 -16.67 -13.91
CA LYS A 80 -6.68 -17.28 -14.96
C LYS A 80 -5.33 -17.74 -14.42
N VAL A 81 -4.65 -16.91 -13.63
CA VAL A 81 -3.38 -17.28 -12.99
C VAL A 81 -3.59 -18.45 -12.03
N PHE A 82 -4.61 -18.37 -11.17
CA PHE A 82 -4.91 -19.40 -10.20
C PHE A 82 -5.20 -20.76 -10.86
N SER A 83 -6.08 -20.79 -11.86
CA SER A 83 -6.43 -22.03 -12.58
C SER A 83 -5.25 -22.62 -13.35
N ASN A 84 -4.44 -21.79 -14.02
CA ASN A 84 -3.21 -22.23 -14.67
C ASN A 84 -2.21 -22.78 -13.65
N LEU A 85 -2.00 -22.06 -12.54
CA LEU A 85 -1.12 -22.50 -11.45
C LEU A 85 -1.55 -23.87 -10.92
N MET A 86 -2.83 -24.05 -10.60
CA MET A 86 -3.35 -25.32 -10.10
C MET A 86 -3.15 -26.46 -11.11
N GLN A 87 -3.33 -26.20 -12.40
CA GLN A 87 -3.04 -27.19 -13.43
C GLN A 87 -1.54 -27.53 -13.49
N PHE A 88 -0.68 -26.50 -13.49
CA PHE A 88 0.77 -26.62 -13.58
C PHE A 88 1.35 -27.37 -12.36
N SER A 89 0.80 -27.13 -11.17
CA SER A 89 1.25 -27.68 -9.90
C SER A 89 0.49 -28.95 -9.47
N LYS A 90 -0.25 -29.59 -10.38
CA LYS A 90 -1.00 -30.84 -10.10
C LYS A 90 -2.01 -30.70 -8.95
N ASN A 91 -2.66 -29.55 -8.87
CA ASN A 91 -3.65 -29.15 -7.88
C ASN A 91 -3.10 -28.98 -6.45
N GLU A 92 -1.80 -28.75 -6.30
CA GLU A 92 -1.19 -28.39 -5.03
C GLU A 92 -0.66 -26.96 -5.07
N LEU A 93 -0.96 -26.15 -4.05
CA LEU A 93 -0.44 -24.78 -4.01
C LEU A 93 1.06 -24.79 -3.66
N PRO A 94 1.95 -24.27 -4.53
CA PRO A 94 3.39 -24.20 -4.23
C PRO A 94 3.70 -23.06 -3.24
N LEU A 95 4.95 -22.99 -2.75
CA LEU A 95 5.39 -21.87 -1.91
C LEU A 95 5.45 -20.54 -2.68
N GLY A 96 5.61 -20.60 -4.00
CA GLY A 96 5.57 -19.45 -4.88
C GLY A 96 5.66 -19.88 -6.34
N PHE A 97 5.53 -18.92 -7.25
CA PHE A 97 5.61 -19.16 -8.68
C PHE A 97 6.17 -17.94 -9.42
N GLU A 98 6.68 -18.18 -10.62
CA GLU A 98 7.08 -17.17 -11.59
C GLU A 98 6.08 -17.18 -12.74
N MET A 99 5.64 -15.99 -13.16
CA MET A 99 4.80 -15.83 -14.34
C MET A 99 5.34 -14.77 -15.30
N ASP A 100 5.01 -14.90 -16.57
CA ASP A 100 5.13 -13.77 -17.50
C ASP A 100 4.10 -12.70 -17.14
N LYS A 101 4.55 -11.44 -17.03
CA LYS A 101 3.71 -10.34 -16.53
C LYS A 101 2.63 -9.89 -17.52
N ASN A 102 2.77 -10.22 -18.81
CA ASN A 102 1.85 -9.80 -19.86
C ASN A 102 0.87 -10.93 -20.23
N SER A 103 1.37 -12.16 -20.38
CA SER A 103 0.55 -13.31 -20.76
C SER A 103 -0.07 -14.05 -19.57
N PHE A 104 0.47 -13.84 -18.36
CA PHE A 104 0.13 -14.57 -17.14
C PHE A 104 0.42 -16.08 -17.20
N GLU A 105 1.28 -16.51 -18.14
CA GLU A 105 1.74 -17.89 -18.22
C GLU A 105 2.64 -18.23 -17.03
N ILE A 106 2.35 -19.36 -16.38
CA ILE A 106 3.19 -19.90 -15.30
C ILE A 106 4.45 -20.50 -15.92
N LEU A 107 5.60 -19.94 -15.56
CA LEU A 107 6.91 -20.35 -16.10
C LEU A 107 7.62 -21.33 -15.18
N LYS A 108 7.43 -21.18 -13.86
CA LYS A 108 8.10 -21.97 -12.84
C LYS A 108 7.33 -21.94 -11.53
N ILE A 109 7.38 -23.03 -10.78
CA ILE A 109 6.91 -23.11 -9.39
C ILE A 109 8.08 -23.33 -8.45
N TYR A 110 7.90 -22.93 -7.20
CA TYR A 110 8.90 -23.04 -6.15
C TYR A 110 8.33 -23.80 -4.95
N ASP A 111 8.95 -24.92 -4.61
CA ASP A 111 8.63 -25.72 -3.42
C ASP A 111 9.69 -25.56 -2.31
N ASN A 112 10.76 -24.82 -2.60
CA ASN A 112 11.86 -24.52 -1.69
C ASN A 112 11.90 -23.01 -1.40
N ALA A 113 11.91 -22.65 -0.12
CA ALA A 113 11.93 -21.25 0.33
C ALA A 113 13.19 -20.48 -0.09
N GLN A 114 14.36 -21.13 -0.05
CA GLN A 114 15.63 -20.52 -0.44
C GLN A 114 15.67 -20.20 -1.94
N ASP A 115 15.20 -21.12 -2.78
CA ASP A 115 15.12 -20.89 -4.23
C ASP A 115 14.13 -19.76 -4.57
N LEU A 116 12.99 -19.72 -3.86
CA LEU A 116 12.02 -18.63 -4.00
C LEU A 116 12.64 -17.28 -3.62
N GLU A 117 13.30 -17.19 -2.48
CA GLU A 117 13.91 -15.96 -1.98
C GLU A 117 15.03 -15.45 -2.91
N ASN A 118 15.90 -16.34 -3.37
CA ASN A 118 16.97 -16.00 -4.31
C ASN A 118 16.45 -15.42 -5.63
N ASN A 119 15.29 -15.90 -6.10
CA ASN A 119 14.70 -15.43 -7.35
C ASN A 119 13.81 -14.21 -7.17
N PHE A 120 13.20 -14.03 -6.00
CA PHE A 120 12.37 -12.86 -5.69
C PHE A 120 13.17 -11.55 -5.72
N LEU A 121 14.45 -11.59 -5.33
CA LEU A 121 15.34 -10.42 -5.30
C LEU A 121 16.07 -10.14 -6.63
N ASN A 122 15.83 -10.94 -7.67
CA ASN A 122 16.52 -10.80 -8.94
C ASN A 122 15.94 -9.65 -9.79
N GLU A 123 16.78 -8.77 -10.33
CA GLU A 123 16.34 -7.64 -11.18
C GLU A 123 15.57 -8.09 -12.44
N ASN A 124 15.85 -9.29 -12.97
CA ASN A 124 15.09 -9.87 -14.09
C ASN A 124 13.64 -10.24 -13.72
N ASN A 125 13.36 -10.32 -12.42
CA ASN A 125 12.05 -10.59 -11.84
C ASN A 125 11.44 -9.33 -11.18
N SER A 126 12.09 -8.18 -11.36
CA SER A 126 11.61 -6.87 -10.91
C SER A 126 10.70 -6.22 -11.96
N TYR A 127 10.23 -5.00 -11.69
CA TYR A 127 9.47 -4.18 -12.67
C TYR A 127 10.17 -3.94 -14.00
N LYS A 128 11.50 -4.10 -14.03
CA LYS A 128 12.32 -3.98 -15.24
C LYS A 128 12.37 -5.26 -16.10
N GLY A 129 11.84 -6.38 -15.59
CA GLY A 129 11.79 -7.67 -16.27
C GLY A 129 10.46 -7.91 -17.00
N SER A 130 10.39 -8.97 -17.80
CA SER A 130 9.11 -9.51 -18.34
C SER A 130 8.44 -10.49 -17.39
N LYS A 131 9.13 -10.87 -16.30
CA LYS A 131 8.73 -11.91 -15.36
C LYS A 131 8.49 -11.32 -13.99
N VAL A 132 7.60 -11.95 -13.23
CA VAL A 132 7.33 -11.59 -11.85
C VAL A 132 7.23 -12.83 -10.98
N VAL A 133 7.84 -12.77 -9.80
CA VAL A 133 7.77 -13.83 -8.79
C VAL A 133 6.71 -13.46 -7.75
N ILE A 134 5.79 -14.38 -7.50
CA ILE A 134 4.74 -14.27 -6.50
C ILE A 134 5.04 -15.22 -5.36
N ASN A 135 5.06 -14.69 -4.14
CA ASN A 135 5.34 -15.45 -2.93
C ASN A 135 4.03 -15.86 -2.24
N LEU A 136 3.79 -17.16 -2.11
CA LEU A 136 2.60 -17.69 -1.46
C LEU A 136 2.90 -18.26 -0.07
N LYS A 137 4.10 -18.02 0.50
CA LYS A 137 4.46 -18.51 1.84
C LYS A 137 3.49 -18.05 2.93
N ASP A 138 2.95 -16.83 2.78
CA ASP A 138 2.04 -16.21 3.74
C ASP A 138 0.58 -16.63 3.48
N LEU A 139 0.32 -17.42 2.43
CA LEU A 139 -0.97 -18.08 2.27
C LEU A 139 -1.08 -19.13 3.36
N ASN A 140 -2.04 -18.95 4.26
CA ASN A 140 -2.37 -19.98 5.25
C ASN A 140 -2.71 -21.26 4.48
N SER A 141 -1.84 -22.28 4.59
CA SER A 141 -1.90 -23.52 3.83
C SER A 141 -3.21 -24.29 4.02
N LYS A 142 -4.01 -23.91 5.03
CA LYS A 142 -5.34 -24.46 5.35
C LYS A 142 -6.46 -23.95 4.43
N ASP A 143 -6.33 -22.77 3.83
CA ASP A 143 -7.32 -22.24 2.89
C ASP A 143 -6.67 -22.03 1.51
N LYS A 144 -6.75 -23.07 0.67
CA LYS A 144 -6.23 -23.03 -0.72
C LYS A 144 -7.28 -22.50 -1.70
N SER A 145 -8.30 -21.79 -1.23
CA SER A 145 -9.34 -21.23 -2.10
C SER A 145 -8.78 -20.16 -3.03
N PHE A 146 -9.46 -19.99 -4.17
CA PHE A 146 -9.20 -18.90 -5.09
C PHE A 146 -9.28 -17.52 -4.41
N MET A 147 -10.23 -17.33 -3.48
CA MET A 147 -10.39 -16.05 -2.78
C MET A 147 -9.24 -15.75 -1.83
N ASN A 148 -8.70 -16.76 -1.15
CA ASN A 148 -7.50 -16.58 -0.35
C ASN A 148 -6.28 -16.27 -1.24
N PHE A 149 -6.15 -16.99 -2.37
CA PHE A 149 -5.16 -16.68 -3.40
C PHE A 149 -5.24 -15.22 -3.86
N ALA A 150 -6.40 -14.76 -4.30
CA ALA A 150 -6.61 -13.40 -4.76
C ALA A 150 -6.23 -12.37 -3.68
N ASN A 151 -6.71 -12.56 -2.44
CA ASN A 151 -6.38 -11.68 -1.32
C ASN A 151 -4.87 -11.58 -1.06
N VAL A 152 -4.13 -12.68 -1.14
CA VAL A 152 -2.68 -12.67 -0.90
C VAL A 152 -1.92 -12.07 -2.08
N VAL A 153 -2.30 -12.42 -3.31
CA VAL A 153 -1.57 -11.96 -4.50
C VAL A 153 -1.72 -10.44 -4.70
N PHE A 154 -2.91 -9.88 -4.52
CA PHE A 154 -3.10 -8.43 -4.70
C PHE A 154 -2.45 -7.55 -3.65
N ASN A 155 -2.11 -8.12 -2.47
CA ASN A 155 -1.34 -7.42 -1.45
C ASN A 155 0.17 -7.48 -1.69
N GLN A 156 0.63 -8.22 -2.69
CA GLN A 156 2.03 -8.29 -3.07
C GLN A 156 2.32 -7.35 -4.23
N PHE A 157 3.59 -6.93 -4.32
CA PHE A 157 4.07 -6.09 -5.42
C PHE A 157 3.70 -6.66 -6.80
N GLY A 158 3.91 -7.96 -7.01
CA GLY A 158 3.59 -8.62 -8.28
C GLY A 158 2.09 -8.76 -8.57
N GLY A 159 1.21 -8.52 -7.59
CA GLY A 159 -0.22 -8.47 -7.81
C GLY A 159 -0.68 -7.30 -8.67
N GLY A 160 0.11 -6.21 -8.73
CA GLY A 160 -0.21 -5.04 -9.55
C GLY A 160 -0.37 -5.37 -11.04
N TYR A 161 0.40 -6.33 -11.57
CA TYR A 161 0.29 -6.75 -12.98
C TYR A 161 -1.05 -7.42 -13.33
N LEU A 162 -1.75 -7.94 -12.32
CA LEU A 162 -3.06 -8.60 -12.51
C LEU A 162 -4.22 -7.60 -12.48
N ILE A 163 -3.98 -6.39 -11.96
CA ILE A 163 -4.99 -5.35 -11.85
C ILE A 163 -5.25 -4.75 -13.24
N GLU A 164 -6.52 -4.70 -13.61
CA GLU A 164 -6.99 -3.98 -14.79
C GLU A 164 -7.50 -2.60 -14.36
N GLY A 165 -7.07 -1.55 -15.05
CA GLY A 165 -7.51 -0.19 -14.76
C GLY A 165 -6.49 0.85 -15.21
N GLN A 166 -6.75 2.10 -14.85
CA GLN A 166 -5.84 3.21 -15.14
C GLN A 166 -4.80 3.34 -14.03
N SER A 167 -3.54 3.02 -14.34
CA SER A 167 -2.41 3.26 -13.44
C SER A 167 -1.99 4.73 -13.43
N ASN A 168 -1.71 5.27 -12.24
CA ASN A 168 -1.13 6.60 -12.07
C ASN A 168 0.38 6.60 -12.34
N ILE A 169 1.06 7.74 -12.15
CA ILE A 169 2.52 7.83 -12.38
C ILE A 169 3.30 6.78 -11.57
N SER A 170 2.94 6.53 -10.31
CA SER A 170 3.57 5.52 -9.49
C SER A 170 3.37 4.11 -10.08
N GLY A 171 2.15 3.77 -10.51
CA GLY A 171 1.90 2.48 -11.18
C GLY A 171 2.66 2.33 -12.50
N LYS A 172 2.78 3.41 -13.29
CA LYS A 172 3.60 3.44 -14.51
C LYS A 172 5.07 3.15 -14.22
N LEU A 173 5.64 3.77 -13.18
CA LEU A 173 7.02 3.52 -12.73
C LEU A 173 7.24 2.07 -12.27
N MET A 174 6.22 1.47 -11.65
CA MET A 174 6.23 0.05 -11.26
C MET A 174 5.97 -0.90 -12.46
N GLY A 175 5.74 -0.36 -13.65
CA GLY A 175 5.50 -1.14 -14.87
C GLY A 175 4.13 -1.80 -14.95
N PHE A 176 3.15 -1.32 -14.19
CA PHE A 176 1.78 -1.84 -14.22
C PHE A 176 0.94 -1.31 -15.40
N ASP A 177 1.42 -0.26 -16.08
CA ASP A 177 0.76 0.25 -17.29
C ASP A 177 1.07 -0.66 -18.49
N LYS A 178 0.04 -1.34 -19.00
CA LYS A 178 0.17 -2.27 -20.14
C LYS A 178 0.53 -1.60 -21.46
N ASN A 179 0.37 -0.27 -21.54
CA ASN A 179 0.72 0.51 -22.73
C ASN A 179 2.13 1.08 -22.66
N MET A 180 2.87 0.84 -21.57
CA MET A 180 4.27 1.26 -21.44
C MET A 180 5.21 0.07 -21.61
N ASP A 181 6.18 0.23 -22.50
CA ASP A 181 7.27 -0.73 -22.64
C ASP A 181 8.39 -0.47 -21.62
N LYS A 182 9.34 -1.40 -21.57
CA LYS A 182 10.50 -1.33 -20.67
C LYS A 182 11.35 -0.07 -20.85
N ASN A 183 11.51 0.40 -22.09
CA ASN A 183 12.34 1.57 -22.37
C ASN A 183 11.64 2.84 -21.89
N GLN A 184 10.33 2.97 -22.13
CA GLN A 184 9.55 4.10 -21.64
C GLN A 184 9.54 4.18 -20.10
N ILE A 185 9.47 3.03 -19.42
CA ILE A 185 9.58 2.96 -17.94
C ILE A 185 10.98 3.38 -17.49
N GLN A 186 12.03 2.90 -18.17
CA GLN A 186 13.41 3.24 -17.84
C GLN A 186 13.70 4.72 -18.09
N ASP A 187 13.23 5.30 -19.20
CA ASP A 187 13.35 6.71 -19.52
C ASP A 187 12.69 7.60 -18.46
N LEU A 188 11.51 7.21 -17.96
CA LEU A 188 10.83 7.93 -16.88
C LEU A 188 11.62 7.84 -15.56
N ASN A 189 12.16 6.67 -15.23
CA ASN A 189 13.01 6.49 -14.05
C ASN A 189 14.29 7.34 -14.14
N ASP A 190 14.95 7.33 -15.29
CA ASP A 190 16.18 8.09 -15.51
C ASP A 190 15.93 9.59 -15.51
N PHE A 191 14.80 10.04 -16.06
CA PHE A 191 14.37 11.44 -15.97
C PHE A 191 14.25 11.90 -14.50
N ILE A 192 13.56 11.13 -13.65
CA ILE A 192 13.37 11.49 -12.23
C ILE A 192 14.72 11.49 -11.50
N LYS A 193 15.56 10.49 -11.77
CA LYS A 193 16.90 10.38 -11.17
C LYS A 193 17.80 11.57 -11.54
N ASN A 194 17.82 11.93 -12.83
CA ASN A 194 18.63 13.03 -13.34
C ASN A 194 18.11 14.41 -12.91
N ASN A 195 16.82 14.51 -12.54
CA ASN A 195 16.20 15.70 -12.00
C ASN A 195 15.80 15.47 -10.53
N SER A 196 16.78 15.10 -9.70
CA SER A 196 16.55 14.73 -8.30
C SER A 196 15.89 15.88 -7.52
N PHE A 197 14.83 15.55 -6.79
CA PHE A 197 14.11 16.48 -5.91
C PHE A 197 14.68 16.44 -4.49
N ILE A 198 14.89 17.62 -3.90
CA ILE A 198 15.25 17.78 -2.49
C ILE A 198 14.24 18.71 -1.83
N ALA A 199 13.49 18.21 -0.84
CA ALA A 199 12.45 19.01 -0.18
C ALA A 199 13.02 20.18 0.66
N ASN A 200 14.32 20.18 0.98
CA ASN A 200 14.98 21.15 1.87
C ASN A 200 14.20 21.41 3.18
N GLY A 201 13.60 20.37 3.76
CA GLY A 201 12.79 20.45 4.97
C GLY A 201 11.34 20.94 4.77
N SER A 202 10.93 21.31 3.55
CA SER A 202 9.55 21.72 3.25
C SER A 202 8.64 20.50 3.14
N MET A 203 7.77 20.33 4.15
CA MET A 203 6.73 19.29 4.12
C MET A 203 5.73 19.53 2.98
N GLU A 204 5.43 20.79 2.64
CA GLU A 204 4.53 21.14 1.54
C GLU A 204 5.07 20.64 0.20
N LYS A 205 6.34 20.96 -0.12
CA LYS A 205 6.97 20.48 -1.36
C LYS A 205 7.10 18.96 -1.39
N LEU A 206 7.36 18.32 -0.24
CA LEU A 206 7.36 16.85 -0.15
C LEU A 206 5.98 16.27 -0.48
N MET A 207 4.92 16.85 0.07
CA MET A 207 3.55 16.42 -0.22
C MET A 207 3.17 16.65 -1.68
N GLU A 208 3.57 17.77 -2.28
CA GLU A 208 3.36 18.04 -3.70
C GLU A 208 4.07 17.00 -4.59
N ALA A 209 5.32 16.66 -4.27
CA ALA A 209 6.05 15.60 -4.98
C ALA A 209 5.34 14.23 -4.86
N LEU A 210 4.88 13.86 -3.66
CA LEU A 210 4.13 12.61 -3.44
C LEU A 210 2.79 12.58 -4.20
N ASP A 211 2.13 13.74 -4.32
CA ASP A 211 0.89 13.87 -5.10
C ASP A 211 1.13 13.69 -6.59
N LEU A 212 2.25 14.20 -7.13
CA LEU A 212 2.58 13.98 -8.53
C LEU A 212 2.73 12.50 -8.86
N PHE A 213 3.39 11.72 -7.99
CA PHE A 213 3.46 10.26 -8.16
C PHE A 213 2.10 9.58 -8.12
N SER A 214 1.17 10.13 -7.34
CA SER A 214 -0.17 9.57 -7.17
C SER A 214 -1.16 10.07 -8.24
N SER A 215 -0.72 10.84 -9.23
CA SER A 215 -1.59 11.53 -10.18
C SER A 215 -1.80 10.77 -11.50
N ASN A 216 -2.94 11.01 -12.14
CA ASN A 216 -3.31 10.52 -13.46
C ASN A 216 -2.75 11.40 -14.61
N LEU A 217 -1.60 12.03 -14.41
CA LEU A 217 -1.05 12.90 -15.45
C LEU A 217 -0.49 12.07 -16.61
N SER A 218 -0.45 12.68 -17.80
CA SER A 218 0.42 12.17 -18.84
C SER A 218 1.89 12.27 -18.41
N ILE A 219 2.75 11.45 -19.02
CA ILE A 219 4.20 11.47 -18.71
C ILE A 219 4.80 12.87 -18.93
N GLU A 220 4.40 13.55 -20.00
CA GLU A 220 4.94 14.88 -20.32
C GLU A 220 4.47 15.96 -19.33
N GLU A 221 3.19 15.94 -18.94
CA GLU A 221 2.68 16.83 -17.88
C GLU A 221 3.35 16.57 -16.53
N PHE A 222 3.56 15.31 -16.17
CA PHE A 222 4.30 14.93 -14.97
C PHE A 222 5.73 15.48 -15.02
N LYS A 223 6.47 15.26 -16.12
CA LYS A 223 7.85 15.76 -16.28
C LYS A 223 7.92 17.27 -16.13
N GLN A 224 6.99 18.01 -16.73
CA GLN A 224 6.94 19.48 -16.60
C GLN A 224 6.71 19.92 -15.16
N LYS A 225 5.74 19.33 -14.46
CA LYS A 225 5.47 19.67 -13.05
C LYS A 225 6.62 19.26 -12.13
N TRP A 226 7.24 18.11 -12.39
CA TRP A 226 8.43 17.65 -11.66
C TRP A 226 9.60 18.62 -11.81
N LEU A 227 9.87 19.11 -13.04
CA LEU A 227 10.91 20.11 -13.26
C LEU A 227 10.65 21.38 -12.47
N ASN A 228 9.42 21.90 -12.50
CA ASN A 228 9.05 23.10 -11.75
C ASN A 228 9.29 22.95 -10.23
N LEU A 229 9.04 21.77 -9.67
CA LEU A 229 9.37 21.46 -8.27
C LEU A 229 10.89 21.50 -8.01
N THR A 230 11.69 20.98 -8.95
CA THR A 230 13.15 20.88 -8.82
C THR A 230 13.87 22.20 -9.09
N THR A 231 13.40 23.03 -10.02
CA THR A 231 14.03 24.31 -10.40
C THR A 231 13.71 25.44 -9.43
N ASN A 232 12.57 25.39 -8.75
CA ASN A 232 12.19 26.35 -7.69
C ASN A 232 12.84 26.03 -6.33
N LEU A 233 13.90 25.22 -6.33
CA LEU A 233 14.80 25.06 -5.21
C LEU A 233 15.84 26.18 -5.31
N GLU A 234 15.50 27.36 -4.77
CA GLU A 234 16.54 28.32 -4.36
C GLU A 234 17.59 27.53 -3.56
N PRO A 235 18.89 27.62 -3.92
CA PRO A 235 19.92 27.05 -3.06
C PRO A 235 19.71 27.66 -1.68
N SER A 236 19.48 26.81 -0.68
CA SER A 236 19.56 27.24 0.71
C SER A 236 21.00 27.69 0.93
N ASN A 237 21.28 28.98 0.73
CA ASN A 237 22.53 29.62 1.10
C ASN A 237 22.70 29.68 2.63
N LYS A 238 21.75 29.11 3.39
CA LYS A 238 21.82 29.01 4.83
C LYS A 238 22.68 27.84 5.24
N THR A 239 23.85 28.15 5.82
CA THR A 239 24.69 27.16 6.50
C THR A 239 23.90 26.54 7.67
N ILE A 240 24.23 25.32 8.09
CA ILE A 240 23.69 24.68 9.32
C ILE A 240 23.74 25.65 10.52
N GLU A 241 24.79 26.46 10.63
CA GLU A 241 24.92 27.50 11.65
C GLU A 241 23.91 28.65 11.54
N GLN A 242 23.50 29.03 10.32
CA GLN A 242 22.49 30.07 10.13
C GLN A 242 21.09 29.54 10.47
N ILE A 243 20.79 28.29 10.15
CA ILE A 243 19.55 27.62 10.56
C ILE A 243 19.48 27.52 12.09
N ALA A 244 20.57 27.09 12.73
CA ALA A 244 20.64 27.03 14.20
C ALA A 244 20.52 28.40 14.87
N ARG A 245 21.10 29.47 14.28
CA ARG A 245 20.96 30.84 14.79
C ARG A 245 19.55 31.40 14.64
N GLU A 246 18.84 31.06 13.57
CA GLU A 246 17.45 31.48 13.38
C GLU A 246 16.51 30.76 14.35
N ASP A 247 16.72 29.46 14.60
CA ASP A 247 15.98 28.70 15.62
C ASP A 247 16.23 29.23 17.05
N LEU A 248 17.45 29.69 17.34
CA LEU A 248 17.79 30.33 18.61
C LEU A 248 17.14 31.72 18.73
N LYS A 249 17.17 32.54 17.67
CA LYS A 249 16.49 33.85 17.66
C LYS A 249 14.98 33.74 17.77
N ALA A 250 14.36 32.75 17.12
CA ALA A 250 12.92 32.48 17.24
C ALA A 250 12.52 32.05 18.66
N LYS A 251 13.45 31.45 19.43
CA LYS A 251 13.27 31.15 20.86
C LYS A 251 13.51 32.36 21.77
N GLU A 252 14.37 33.30 21.37
CA GLU A 252 14.63 34.54 22.12
C GLU A 252 13.52 35.60 21.92
N GLU A 253 12.80 35.60 20.80
CA GLU A 253 11.68 36.51 20.54
C GLU A 253 10.34 36.07 21.15
N GLN A 254 10.26 34.86 21.73
CA GLN A 254 9.17 34.52 22.63
C GLN A 254 9.38 35.29 23.94
N LYS A 255 8.57 36.34 24.15
CA LYS A 255 8.50 37.08 25.42
C LYS A 255 8.60 36.10 26.59
N PRO A 256 9.46 36.37 27.60
CA PRO A 256 9.56 35.51 28.76
C PRO A 256 8.16 35.33 29.35
N PHE A 257 7.77 34.08 29.60
CA PHE A 257 6.53 33.77 30.29
C PHE A 257 6.47 34.62 31.56
N ALA A 258 5.46 35.50 31.65
CA ALA A 258 5.13 36.12 32.92
C ALA A 258 4.75 34.97 33.88
N PRO A 259 5.36 34.89 35.07
CA PRO A 259 4.99 33.87 36.02
C PRO A 259 3.51 34.02 36.36
N ILE A 260 2.70 33.02 35.97
CA ILE A 260 1.32 32.92 36.42
C ILE A 260 1.38 32.44 37.87
N GLN A 261 1.57 33.36 38.81
CA GLN A 261 1.17 33.11 40.19
C GLN A 261 -0.34 33.34 40.28
N SER A 262 -1.11 32.31 39.92
CA SER A 262 -2.45 32.16 40.48
C SER A 262 -2.29 31.39 41.80
N GLU A 263 -2.65 32.00 42.92
CA GLU A 263 -2.82 31.26 44.17
C GLU A 263 -3.83 30.13 43.93
N SER A 264 -3.38 28.89 44.12
CA SER A 264 -4.27 27.73 44.13
C SER A 264 -5.31 27.94 45.23
N GLN A 265 -6.60 27.92 44.87
CA GLN A 265 -7.69 27.86 45.84
C GLN A 265 -7.81 26.49 46.53
N ASN A 266 -6.96 25.52 46.17
CA ASN A 266 -6.97 24.20 46.80
C ASN A 266 -5.94 24.15 47.94
N LYS A 267 -6.43 24.22 49.19
CA LYS A 267 -5.61 24.11 50.42
C LYS A 267 -5.47 22.67 50.93
N GLU A 268 -5.83 21.66 50.16
CA GLU A 268 -5.61 20.26 50.54
C GLU A 268 -4.69 19.56 49.54
N THR A 269 -3.48 19.23 50.00
CA THR A 269 -2.53 18.34 49.31
C THR A 269 -2.64 16.97 49.97
N TYR A 270 -2.82 15.92 49.16
CA TYR A 270 -2.81 14.48 49.48
C TYR A 270 -3.11 14.08 50.94
N LYS A 271 -4.29 13.47 51.16
CA LYS A 271 -4.46 12.57 52.31
C LYS A 271 -3.47 11.42 52.17
N ASP A 272 -2.59 11.33 53.15
CA ASP A 272 -1.61 10.26 53.32
C ASP A 272 -2.34 8.97 53.72
N ASP A 273 -2.96 8.30 52.75
CA ASP A 273 -3.54 6.98 52.95
C ASP A 273 -2.39 5.95 53.02
N ASN A 274 -1.89 5.76 54.24
CA ASN A 274 -0.81 4.85 54.64
C ASN A 274 -1.06 3.35 54.33
N ALA A 275 -2.09 2.99 53.56
CA ALA A 275 -2.39 1.62 53.16
C ALA A 275 -1.45 1.06 52.07
N LYS A 276 -0.72 1.92 51.33
CA LYS A 276 0.23 1.49 50.28
C LYS A 276 1.65 1.21 50.78
N ASN A 277 1.93 1.43 52.07
CA ASN A 277 3.28 1.34 52.62
C ASN A 277 3.73 -0.10 52.98
N GLU A 278 2.79 -1.03 53.22
CA GLU A 278 3.14 -2.42 53.53
C GLU A 278 3.56 -3.26 52.32
N LEU A 279 2.89 -3.07 51.17
CA LEU A 279 3.22 -3.81 49.95
C LEU A 279 4.61 -3.43 49.44
N LEU A 280 4.95 -2.14 49.53
CA LEU A 280 6.25 -1.60 49.14
C LEU A 280 7.37 -2.09 50.08
N LYS A 281 7.11 -2.21 51.39
CA LYS A 281 8.06 -2.80 52.35
C LYS A 281 8.35 -4.28 52.06
N LYS A 282 7.33 -5.12 51.85
CA LYS A 282 7.51 -6.55 51.55
C LYS A 282 8.26 -6.81 50.24
N LEU A 283 8.10 -5.94 49.24
CA LEU A 283 8.81 -6.02 47.96
C LEU A 283 10.31 -5.67 48.06
N LEU A 284 10.69 -4.83 49.04
CA LEU A 284 12.06 -4.36 49.23
C LEU A 284 12.87 -5.26 50.16
N GLU A 285 12.25 -5.98 51.10
CA GLU A 285 12.93 -6.92 52.01
C GLU A 285 13.58 -8.11 51.28
N ASN A 286 12.99 -8.56 50.15
CA ASN A 286 13.47 -9.75 49.42
C ASN A 286 14.51 -9.48 48.32
N LYS A 287 14.91 -8.22 48.07
CA LYS A 287 15.82 -7.89 46.95
C LYS A 287 17.23 -7.43 47.34
N PHE A 288 17.51 -7.18 48.62
CA PHE A 288 18.83 -6.68 49.05
C PHE A 288 19.40 -7.33 50.33
N GLY A 289 18.87 -8.49 50.75
CA GLY A 289 19.51 -9.32 51.79
C GLY A 289 20.65 -10.16 51.21
N LYS A 290 21.84 -10.07 51.82
CA LYS A 290 22.97 -10.98 51.61
C LYS A 290 22.64 -12.41 52.02
#